data_AF-A0A150SJC7-F1
#
_entry.id   AF-A0A150SJC7-F1
#
_cell.length_a   1.000
_cell.length_b   1.000
_cell.length_c   1.000
_cell.angle_alpha   90.00
_cell.angle_beta   90.00
_cell.angle_gamma   90.00
#
_symmetry.space_group_name_H-M   'P 1'
#
loop_
_entity.id
_entity.type
_entity.pdbx_description
1 polymer ?
#
loop_
_entity_poly.entity_id
_entity_poly.type
_entity_poly.pdbx_seq_one_letter_code
_entity_poly.pdbx_strand_id
1 'polypeptide(L)'
;MPTLMDNANTMSAEVDAAVIEELHEAFESGELLLFVGGGVSAAAGLPTWRQLVDLLVERVREQVGDEVVVAEVASLARSQRYSEALAAAEHALGAAEFNAFVEDALDDEGLEPPRVAIAIAALRDRLRAVLTTNLNHLLERAFAFEWETMWRVTDEVAWRRRFILKLHGTLKEPTSWVFARERFIASIAAPDVRRSLTAVLSKCPVLFIGFGRADSNFDEMLSDIHALSGSSPPPRFLLVPSASLTPYRRAMLVGMGFRLIPYDTPDGSHDRALAILERMSAPRAARASASRASRSIVPPPIPDLELPPSSSPLGFPSYDLPSDLAAYDDTVTMPGAIDAPRRERASEPPASPIEVFFSYSESNRELRDKLETHLAILKHKGVIRGWHDGEIGAGEERDLAIAEHLETAKIILLLISADFLASDFCYDVEMQKAIERHERREARVIPVILDACDWEGAPFGKLKSLPRGGRPVTSWVNQSEAFTDIAKGIREQVEQLSQNPS
;
A
#
# COMPACT_ATOMS: atom_id res chain seq x y z
N MET A 1 -24.18 13.45 29.98
CA MET A 1 -23.04 13.81 29.10
C MET A 1 -22.65 12.54 28.36
N PRO A 2 -23.03 12.38 27.08
CA PRO A 2 -22.52 11.26 26.29
C PRO A 2 -21.01 11.47 26.11
N THR A 3 -20.23 10.45 26.40
CA THR A 3 -18.76 10.48 26.30
C THR A 3 -18.31 10.65 24.85
N LEU A 4 -17.16 11.27 24.62
CA LEU A 4 -16.55 11.52 23.30
C LEU A 4 -16.51 10.28 22.36
N MET A 5 -16.51 9.06 22.92
CA MET A 5 -16.61 7.80 22.17
C MET A 5 -18.01 7.54 21.58
N ASP A 6 -19.10 7.94 22.24
CA ASP A 6 -20.47 7.75 21.71
C ASP A 6 -20.74 8.68 20.52
N ASN A 7 -20.20 9.89 20.55
CA ASN A 7 -20.35 10.85 19.44
C ASN A 7 -19.54 10.42 18.20
N ALA A 8 -18.33 9.86 18.38
CA ALA A 8 -17.52 9.36 17.27
C ALA A 8 -18.16 8.13 16.59
N ASN A 9 -18.74 7.20 17.37
CA ASN A 9 -19.43 6.04 16.84
C ASN A 9 -20.73 6.40 16.12
N THR A 10 -21.46 7.40 16.63
CA THR A 10 -22.71 7.89 16.00
C THR A 10 -22.42 8.65 14.71
N MET A 11 -21.39 9.52 14.69
CA MET A 11 -20.95 10.19 13.45
C MET A 11 -20.41 9.21 12.41
N SER A 12 -19.66 8.17 12.81
CA SER A 12 -19.22 7.12 11.88
C SER A 12 -20.40 6.38 11.27
N ALA A 13 -21.41 6.02 12.08
CA ALA A 13 -22.59 5.30 11.60
C ALA A 13 -23.48 6.15 10.67
N GLU A 14 -23.57 7.47 10.90
CA GLU A 14 -24.28 8.40 10.00
C GLU A 14 -23.54 8.61 8.68
N VAL A 15 -22.21 8.69 8.70
CA VAL A 15 -21.37 8.76 7.50
C VAL A 15 -21.47 7.47 6.68
N ASP A 16 -21.46 6.31 7.34
CA ASP A 16 -21.62 5.01 6.67
C ASP A 16 -22.99 4.89 5.98
N ALA A 17 -24.06 5.42 6.59
CA ALA A 17 -25.40 5.41 6.00
C ALA A 17 -25.51 6.32 4.76
N ALA A 18 -24.91 7.52 4.79
CA ALA A 18 -24.89 8.44 3.66
C ALA A 18 -24.12 7.87 2.46
N VAL A 19 -22.96 7.25 2.71
CA VAL A 19 -22.16 6.60 1.65
C VAL A 19 -22.93 5.43 1.00
N ILE A 20 -23.65 4.63 1.80
CA ILE A 20 -24.48 3.56 1.28
C ILE A 20 -25.64 4.12 0.43
N GLU A 21 -26.22 5.26 0.79
CA GLU A 21 -27.24 5.93 -0.01
C GLU A 21 -26.68 6.46 -1.34
N GLU A 22 -25.50 7.10 -1.33
CA GLU A 22 -24.79 7.50 -2.57
C GLU A 22 -24.50 6.29 -3.47
N LEU A 23 -24.10 5.14 -2.89
CA LEU A 23 -23.88 3.91 -3.65
C LEU A 23 -25.19 3.38 -4.26
N HIS A 24 -26.31 3.50 -3.54
CA HIS A 24 -27.61 3.15 -4.10
C HIS A 24 -28.02 4.07 -5.24
N GLU A 25 -27.79 5.38 -5.14
CA GLU A 25 -28.05 6.32 -6.24
C GLU A 25 -27.21 5.99 -7.47
N ALA A 26 -25.92 5.69 -7.26
CA ALA A 26 -25.02 5.23 -8.31
C ALA A 26 -25.53 3.94 -8.98
N PHE A 27 -26.04 2.98 -8.20
CA PHE A 27 -26.65 1.76 -8.74
C PHE A 27 -27.95 2.04 -9.52
N GLU A 28 -28.83 2.90 -9.01
CA GLU A 28 -30.08 3.25 -9.68
C GLU A 28 -29.86 4.01 -11.00
N SER A 29 -28.73 4.73 -11.13
CA SER A 29 -28.34 5.42 -12.37
C SER A 29 -28.16 4.48 -13.58
N GLY A 30 -27.91 3.19 -13.32
CA GLY A 30 -27.60 2.21 -14.37
C GLY A 30 -26.14 2.24 -14.86
N GLU A 31 -25.32 3.19 -14.40
CA GLU A 31 -23.92 3.36 -14.85
C GLU A 31 -22.88 2.76 -13.89
N LEU A 32 -23.30 2.07 -12.82
CA LEU A 32 -22.37 1.51 -11.83
C LEU A 32 -21.49 0.40 -12.44
N LEU A 33 -20.18 0.57 -12.34
CA LEU A 33 -19.19 -0.46 -12.61
C LEU A 33 -18.87 -1.21 -11.32
N LEU A 34 -18.80 -2.53 -11.39
CA LEU A 34 -18.21 -3.32 -10.32
C LEU A 34 -16.78 -3.66 -10.68
N PHE A 35 -15.88 -3.54 -9.71
CA PHE A 35 -14.52 -4.01 -9.81
C PHE A 35 -14.34 -5.10 -8.75
N VAL A 36 -13.98 -6.32 -9.16
CA VAL A 36 -14.04 -7.52 -8.32
C VAL A 36 -12.67 -8.19 -8.24
N GLY A 37 -12.14 -8.32 -7.03
CA GLY A 37 -10.83 -8.89 -6.75
C GLY A 37 -10.83 -10.36 -6.33
N GLY A 38 -9.67 -10.80 -5.87
CA GLY A 38 -9.38 -12.19 -5.46
C GLY A 38 -10.22 -12.71 -4.30
N GLY A 39 -10.86 -11.83 -3.51
CA GLY A 39 -11.75 -12.23 -2.43
C GLY A 39 -12.94 -13.10 -2.89
N VAL A 40 -13.39 -12.97 -4.14
CA VAL A 40 -14.42 -13.86 -4.70
C VAL A 40 -13.89 -15.27 -4.92
N SER A 41 -12.69 -15.41 -5.49
CA SER A 41 -12.03 -16.71 -5.65
C SER A 41 -11.80 -17.39 -4.29
N ALA A 42 -11.30 -16.63 -3.30
CA ALA A 42 -11.06 -17.12 -1.96
C ALA A 42 -12.34 -17.66 -1.28
N ALA A 43 -13.49 -17.02 -1.51
CA ALA A 43 -14.77 -17.48 -0.98
C ALA A 43 -15.25 -18.82 -1.56
N ALA A 44 -14.70 -19.24 -2.70
CA ALA A 44 -14.94 -20.57 -3.29
C ALA A 44 -13.90 -21.62 -2.85
N GLY A 45 -12.93 -21.24 -2.00
CA GLY A 45 -11.83 -22.11 -1.57
C GLY A 45 -10.61 -22.11 -2.49
N LEU A 46 -10.59 -21.28 -3.54
CA LEU A 46 -9.42 -21.10 -4.39
C LEU A 46 -8.36 -20.24 -3.71
N PRO A 47 -7.06 -20.44 -4.02
CA PRO A 47 -6.00 -19.64 -3.42
C PRO A 47 -6.11 -18.17 -3.83
N THR A 48 -5.82 -17.29 -2.87
CA THR A 48 -5.50 -15.86 -3.15
C THR A 48 -4.17 -15.74 -3.90
N TRP A 49 -3.86 -14.57 -4.47
CA TRP A 49 -2.58 -14.33 -5.14
C TRP A 49 -1.37 -14.63 -4.26
N ARG A 50 -1.44 -14.22 -2.98
CA ARG A 50 -0.42 -14.57 -1.98
C ARG A 50 -0.24 -16.08 -1.85
N GLN A 51 -1.34 -16.80 -1.65
CA GLN A 51 -1.30 -18.26 -1.48
C GLN A 51 -0.83 -18.96 -2.75
N LEU A 52 -1.21 -18.47 -3.93
CA LEU A 52 -0.72 -19.00 -5.21
C LEU A 52 0.79 -18.83 -5.35
N VAL A 53 1.33 -17.65 -4.97
CA VAL A 53 2.78 -17.42 -4.97
C VAL A 53 3.49 -18.33 -3.96
N ASP A 54 2.93 -18.51 -2.76
CA ASP A 54 3.49 -19.43 -1.76
C ASP A 54 3.53 -20.88 -2.30
N LEU A 55 2.45 -21.32 -2.96
CA LEU A 55 2.38 -22.62 -3.62
C LEU A 55 3.41 -22.76 -4.77
N LEU A 56 3.62 -21.70 -5.54
CA LEU A 56 4.63 -21.65 -6.60
C LEU A 56 6.06 -21.70 -6.05
N VAL A 57 6.34 -21.07 -4.90
CA VAL A 57 7.65 -21.15 -4.23
C VAL A 57 7.97 -22.61 -3.88
N GLU A 58 7.00 -23.35 -3.35
CA GLU A 58 7.16 -24.79 -3.08
C GLU A 58 7.38 -25.57 -4.36
N ARG A 59 6.60 -25.29 -5.42
CA ARG A 59 6.76 -25.96 -6.72
C ARG A 59 8.14 -25.69 -7.34
N VAL A 60 8.66 -24.47 -7.26
CA VAL A 60 10.03 -24.13 -7.70
C VAL A 60 11.06 -24.93 -6.91
N ARG A 61 10.88 -25.07 -5.59
CA ARG A 61 11.78 -25.85 -4.74
C ARG A 61 11.80 -27.32 -5.14
N GLU A 62 10.64 -27.90 -5.43
CA GLU A 62 10.51 -29.30 -5.85
C GLU A 62 11.13 -29.57 -7.23
N GLN A 63 10.93 -28.68 -8.21
CA GLN A 63 11.30 -28.93 -9.61
C GLN A 63 12.72 -28.46 -9.96
N VAL A 64 13.15 -27.30 -9.46
CA VAL A 64 14.44 -26.69 -9.83
C VAL A 64 15.55 -27.15 -8.90
N GLY A 65 15.26 -27.28 -7.60
CA GLY A 65 16.24 -27.71 -6.58
C GLY A 65 17.39 -26.72 -6.30
N ASP A 66 17.40 -25.55 -6.94
CA ASP A 66 18.38 -24.47 -6.69
C ASP A 66 17.87 -23.54 -5.59
N GLU A 67 18.53 -23.57 -4.42
CA GLU A 67 18.15 -22.76 -3.26
C GLU A 67 18.24 -21.25 -3.52
N VAL A 68 19.11 -20.80 -4.45
CA VAL A 68 19.23 -19.37 -4.78
C VAL A 68 17.99 -18.89 -5.50
N VAL A 69 17.52 -19.65 -6.49
CA VAL A 69 16.30 -19.34 -7.26
C VAL A 69 15.07 -19.39 -6.35
N VAL A 70 14.97 -20.40 -5.49
CA VAL A 70 13.89 -20.51 -4.50
C VAL A 70 13.90 -19.30 -3.55
N ALA A 71 15.07 -18.91 -3.05
CA ALA A 71 15.21 -17.78 -2.13
C ALA A 71 14.83 -16.45 -2.81
N GLU A 72 15.12 -16.28 -4.09
CA GLU A 72 14.71 -15.10 -4.88
C GLU A 72 13.19 -14.98 -4.94
N VAL A 73 12.49 -16.03 -5.42
CA VAL A 73 11.02 -16.03 -5.51
C VAL A 73 10.39 -15.83 -4.13
N ALA A 74 10.90 -16.52 -3.10
CA ALA A 74 10.41 -16.39 -1.73
C ALA A 74 10.68 -15.00 -1.12
N SER A 75 11.77 -14.34 -1.50
CA SER A 75 12.08 -12.97 -1.06
C SER A 75 11.09 -11.96 -1.65
N LEU A 76 10.76 -12.10 -2.94
CA LEU A 76 9.74 -11.28 -3.61
C LEU A 76 8.37 -11.49 -2.96
N ALA A 77 7.99 -12.73 -2.69
CA ALA A 77 6.74 -13.08 -2.00
C ALA A 77 6.65 -12.44 -0.59
N ARG A 78 7.71 -12.55 0.23
CA ARG A 78 7.79 -11.93 1.56
C ARG A 78 7.73 -10.42 1.52
N SER A 79 8.30 -9.81 0.48
CA SER A 79 8.24 -8.37 0.23
C SER A 79 6.92 -7.92 -0.39
N GLN A 80 5.94 -8.82 -0.53
CA GLN A 80 4.64 -8.58 -1.16
C GLN A 80 4.75 -8.12 -2.62
N ARG A 81 5.81 -8.51 -3.34
CA ARG A 81 5.99 -8.21 -4.77
C ARG A 81 5.48 -9.37 -5.61
N TYR A 82 4.18 -9.67 -5.51
CA TYR A 82 3.59 -10.89 -6.07
C TYR A 82 3.71 -10.97 -7.59
N SER A 83 3.53 -9.87 -8.31
CA SER A 83 3.68 -9.79 -9.76
C SER A 83 5.07 -10.22 -10.22
N GLU A 84 6.11 -9.79 -9.49
CA GLU A 84 7.49 -10.15 -9.77
C GLU A 84 7.81 -11.58 -9.32
N ALA A 85 7.24 -12.03 -8.19
CA ALA A 85 7.38 -13.40 -7.74
C ALA A 85 6.78 -14.39 -8.76
N LEU A 86 5.62 -14.06 -9.35
CA LEU A 86 5.01 -14.85 -10.42
C LEU A 86 5.91 -14.91 -11.66
N ALA A 87 6.48 -13.76 -12.08
CA ALA A 87 7.40 -13.72 -13.22
C ALA A 87 8.69 -14.52 -12.96
N ALA A 88 9.25 -14.43 -11.74
CA ALA A 88 10.42 -15.20 -11.35
C ALA A 88 10.12 -16.70 -11.29
N ALA A 89 8.94 -17.10 -10.80
CA ALA A 89 8.48 -18.48 -10.80
C ALA A 89 8.26 -19.02 -12.23
N GLU A 90 7.66 -18.23 -13.14
CA GLU A 90 7.50 -18.58 -14.56
C GLU A 90 8.87 -18.79 -15.22
N HIS A 91 9.85 -17.92 -14.92
CA HIS A 91 11.21 -18.06 -15.44
C HIS A 91 11.90 -19.33 -14.91
N ALA A 92 11.74 -19.63 -13.62
CA ALA A 92 12.37 -20.77 -12.97
C ALA A 92 11.79 -22.13 -13.41
N LEU A 93 10.46 -22.24 -13.49
CA LEU A 93 9.75 -23.48 -13.88
C LEU A 93 9.69 -23.67 -15.40
N GLY A 94 9.78 -22.58 -16.16
CA GLY A 94 9.43 -22.54 -17.57
C GLY A 94 7.92 -22.46 -17.78
N ALA A 95 7.52 -21.87 -18.91
CA ALA A 95 6.11 -21.55 -19.19
C ALA A 95 5.18 -22.78 -19.15
N ALA A 96 5.61 -23.95 -19.61
CA ALA A 96 4.76 -25.15 -19.64
C ALA A 96 4.35 -25.62 -18.23
N GLU A 97 5.33 -25.79 -17.33
CA GLU A 97 5.09 -26.25 -15.97
C GLU A 97 4.37 -25.18 -15.14
N PHE A 98 4.79 -23.92 -15.28
CA PHE A 98 4.13 -22.80 -14.63
C PHE A 98 2.65 -22.69 -15.03
N ASN A 99 2.35 -22.77 -16.33
CA ASN A 99 0.98 -22.66 -16.82
C ASN A 99 0.12 -23.83 -16.34
N ALA A 100 0.64 -25.06 -16.40
CA ALA A 100 -0.08 -26.23 -15.90
C ALA A 100 -0.39 -26.11 -14.40
N PHE A 101 0.57 -25.64 -13.61
CA PHE A 101 0.39 -25.45 -12.17
C PHE A 101 -0.63 -24.37 -11.84
N VAL A 102 -0.56 -23.21 -12.49
CA VAL A 102 -1.51 -22.11 -12.26
C VAL A 102 -2.92 -22.51 -12.71
N GLU A 103 -3.04 -23.25 -13.82
CA GLU A 103 -4.33 -23.76 -14.28
C GLU A 103 -4.95 -24.71 -13.25
N ASP A 104 -4.19 -25.68 -12.75
CA ASP A 104 -4.64 -26.64 -11.73
C ASP A 104 -4.98 -25.96 -10.39
N ALA A 105 -4.12 -25.04 -9.92
CA ALA A 105 -4.30 -24.37 -8.65
C ALA A 105 -5.51 -23.43 -8.61
N LEU A 106 -5.92 -22.89 -9.77
CA LEU A 106 -7.05 -21.97 -9.89
C LEU A 106 -8.27 -22.59 -10.57
N ASP A 107 -8.25 -23.90 -10.83
CA ASP A 107 -9.33 -24.59 -11.52
C ASP A 107 -10.62 -24.52 -10.72
N ASP A 108 -11.67 -23.99 -11.35
CA ASP A 108 -12.98 -23.79 -10.73
C ASP A 108 -14.02 -24.82 -11.17
N GLU A 109 -13.58 -25.84 -11.90
CA GLU A 109 -14.44 -26.95 -12.33
C GLU A 109 -14.94 -27.74 -11.11
N GLY A 110 -16.26 -27.95 -11.05
CA GLY A 110 -16.90 -28.65 -9.93
C GLY A 110 -17.12 -27.82 -8.65
N LEU A 111 -16.59 -26.60 -8.56
CA LEU A 111 -16.91 -25.67 -7.46
C LEU A 111 -18.23 -24.95 -7.73
N GLU A 112 -19.01 -24.62 -6.70
CA GLU A 112 -20.18 -23.75 -6.88
C GLU A 112 -19.79 -22.27 -6.78
N PRO A 113 -20.39 -21.35 -7.58
CA PRO A 113 -20.14 -19.92 -7.43
C PRO A 113 -20.47 -19.46 -6.00
N PRO A 114 -19.56 -18.74 -5.32
CA PRO A 114 -19.78 -18.35 -3.94
C PRO A 114 -20.91 -17.32 -3.83
N ARG A 115 -21.53 -17.23 -2.64
CA ARG A 115 -22.68 -16.31 -2.38
C ARG A 115 -22.41 -14.87 -2.82
N VAL A 116 -21.18 -14.38 -2.67
CA VAL A 116 -20.77 -13.04 -3.13
C VAL A 116 -20.86 -12.88 -4.64
N ALA A 117 -20.44 -13.90 -5.42
CA ALA A 117 -20.57 -13.88 -6.88
C ALA A 117 -22.05 -13.90 -7.31
N ILE A 118 -22.87 -14.69 -6.62
CA ILE A 118 -24.32 -14.73 -6.85
C ILE A 118 -24.97 -13.38 -6.55
N ALA A 119 -24.59 -12.72 -5.45
CA ALA A 119 -25.11 -11.40 -5.11
C ALA A 119 -24.69 -10.32 -6.12
N ILE A 120 -23.45 -10.37 -6.63
CA ILE A 120 -22.99 -9.51 -7.73
C ILE A 120 -23.86 -9.75 -8.98
N ALA A 121 -24.09 -11.02 -9.34
CA ALA A 121 -24.94 -11.36 -10.49
C ALA A 121 -26.40 -10.93 -10.31
N ALA A 122 -26.92 -10.86 -9.09
CA ALA A 122 -28.26 -10.35 -8.80
C ALA A 122 -28.41 -8.84 -9.10
N LEU A 123 -27.31 -8.09 -9.18
CA LEU A 123 -27.30 -6.66 -9.53
C LEU A 123 -27.30 -6.40 -11.04
N ARG A 124 -27.17 -7.45 -11.89
CA ARG A 124 -26.89 -7.35 -13.34
C ARG A 124 -27.80 -6.41 -14.12
N ASP A 125 -29.08 -6.27 -13.75
CA ASP A 125 -30.02 -5.47 -14.54
C ASP A 125 -29.66 -3.98 -14.63
N ARG A 126 -28.94 -3.45 -13.63
CA ARG A 126 -28.56 -2.03 -13.53
C ARG A 126 -27.05 -1.79 -13.51
N LEU A 127 -26.24 -2.83 -13.70
CA LEU A 127 -24.80 -2.66 -13.82
C LEU A 127 -24.41 -2.22 -15.23
N ARG A 128 -23.39 -1.35 -15.31
CA ARG A 128 -22.76 -1.00 -16.58
C ARG A 128 -21.93 -2.16 -17.12
N ALA A 129 -21.03 -2.68 -16.28
CA ALA A 129 -20.14 -3.80 -16.54
C ALA A 129 -19.50 -4.30 -15.23
N VAL A 130 -18.87 -5.48 -15.29
CA VAL A 130 -18.04 -6.01 -14.21
C VAL A 130 -16.60 -6.09 -14.72
N LEU A 131 -15.65 -5.58 -13.95
CA LEU A 131 -14.22 -5.69 -14.17
C LEU A 131 -13.65 -6.61 -13.10
N THR A 132 -12.70 -7.47 -13.46
CA THR A 132 -12.06 -8.37 -12.49
C THR A 132 -10.61 -8.66 -12.84
N THR A 133 -9.83 -8.99 -11.82
CA THR A 133 -8.47 -9.52 -11.93
C THR A 133 -8.39 -11.03 -11.77
N ASN A 134 -9.54 -11.70 -11.57
CA ASN A 134 -9.59 -13.14 -11.38
C ASN A 134 -9.49 -13.88 -12.72
N LEU A 135 -8.74 -14.99 -12.73
CA LEU A 135 -8.58 -15.83 -13.92
C LEU A 135 -9.68 -16.89 -14.06
N ASN A 136 -10.21 -17.43 -12.96
CA ASN A 136 -11.26 -18.46 -12.96
C ASN A 136 -12.59 -17.97 -13.53
N HIS A 137 -13.56 -18.87 -13.70
CA HIS A 137 -14.84 -18.59 -14.35
C HIS A 137 -16.02 -18.43 -13.38
N LEU A 138 -15.75 -18.24 -12.07
CA LEU A 138 -16.79 -18.20 -11.04
C LEU A 138 -17.79 -17.06 -11.26
N LEU A 139 -17.33 -15.90 -11.74
CA LEU A 139 -18.20 -14.76 -12.05
C LEU A 139 -19.05 -15.05 -13.28
N GLU A 140 -18.45 -15.53 -14.36
CA GLU A 140 -19.14 -15.90 -15.60
C GLU A 140 -20.25 -16.91 -15.33
N ARG A 141 -19.95 -17.91 -14.50
CA ARG A 141 -20.92 -18.92 -14.05
C ARG A 141 -22.02 -18.34 -13.17
N ALA A 142 -21.70 -17.42 -12.26
CA ALA A 142 -22.71 -16.72 -11.46
C ALA A 142 -23.67 -15.89 -12.32
N PHE A 143 -23.17 -15.34 -13.43
CA PHE A 143 -23.96 -14.65 -14.46
C PHE A 143 -24.60 -15.61 -15.47
N ALA A 144 -24.50 -16.93 -15.25
CA ALA A 144 -25.01 -17.97 -16.15
C ALA A 144 -24.53 -17.80 -17.61
N PHE A 145 -23.35 -17.22 -17.82
CA PHE A 145 -22.81 -16.86 -19.14
C PHE A 145 -23.73 -15.96 -19.99
N GLU A 146 -24.67 -15.24 -19.37
CA GLU A 146 -25.56 -14.29 -20.05
C GLU A 146 -24.79 -13.07 -20.59
N TRP A 147 -23.68 -12.73 -19.93
CA TRP A 147 -22.83 -11.58 -20.27
C TRP A 147 -21.62 -12.04 -21.05
N GLU A 148 -21.23 -11.27 -22.06
CA GLU A 148 -20.01 -11.55 -22.82
C GLU A 148 -18.77 -11.26 -21.97
N THR A 149 -17.82 -12.18 -22.01
CA THR A 149 -16.54 -12.06 -21.31
C THR A 149 -15.45 -11.61 -22.27
N MET A 150 -14.81 -10.49 -21.94
CA MET A 150 -13.64 -9.97 -22.62
C MET A 150 -12.44 -10.12 -21.70
N TRP A 151 -11.29 -10.49 -22.25
CA TRP A 151 -10.03 -10.57 -21.49
C TRP A 151 -8.94 -9.68 -22.10
N ARG A 152 -9.27 -8.94 -23.16
CA ARG A 152 -8.47 -7.83 -23.70
C ARG A 152 -9.26 -6.54 -23.54
N VAL A 153 -8.57 -5.48 -23.14
CA VAL A 153 -9.16 -4.14 -23.17
C VAL A 153 -9.14 -3.65 -24.61
N THR A 154 -10.32 -3.45 -25.19
CA THR A 154 -10.50 -2.89 -26.53
C THR A 154 -11.19 -1.53 -26.43
N ASP A 155 -11.35 -0.83 -27.55
CA ASP A 155 -12.13 0.40 -27.63
C ASP A 155 -13.63 0.17 -27.36
N GLU A 156 -14.11 -1.08 -27.49
CA GLU A 156 -15.50 -1.46 -27.21
C GLU A 156 -15.95 -1.10 -25.79
N VAL A 157 -15.03 -1.08 -24.82
CA VAL A 157 -15.34 -0.76 -23.42
C VAL A 157 -16.09 0.57 -23.27
N ALA A 158 -15.84 1.54 -24.16
CA ALA A 158 -16.47 2.87 -24.12
C ALA A 158 -17.99 2.85 -24.35
N TRP A 159 -18.47 1.98 -25.23
CA TRP A 159 -19.88 1.97 -25.66
C TRP A 159 -20.61 0.69 -25.28
N ARG A 160 -19.88 -0.41 -25.07
CA ARG A 160 -20.46 -1.69 -24.67
C ARG A 160 -21.02 -1.63 -23.25
N ARG A 161 -22.06 -2.42 -23.00
CA ARG A 161 -22.68 -2.62 -21.68
C ARG A 161 -22.82 -4.10 -21.42
N ARG A 162 -23.03 -4.47 -20.15
CA ARG A 162 -23.34 -5.84 -19.73
C ARG A 162 -22.30 -6.85 -20.19
N PHE A 163 -21.05 -6.57 -19.83
CA PHE A 163 -19.90 -7.41 -20.10
C PHE A 163 -19.10 -7.65 -18.83
N ILE A 164 -18.33 -8.74 -18.82
CA ILE A 164 -17.31 -9.03 -17.81
C ILE A 164 -15.94 -8.81 -18.47
N LEU A 165 -15.13 -7.89 -17.94
CA LEU A 165 -13.77 -7.63 -18.43
C LEU A 165 -12.75 -8.19 -17.44
N LYS A 166 -12.00 -9.20 -17.87
CA LYS A 166 -10.93 -9.83 -17.10
C LYS A 166 -9.59 -9.21 -17.46
N LEU A 167 -9.12 -8.30 -16.62
CA LEU A 167 -7.91 -7.51 -16.87
C LEU A 167 -6.63 -8.35 -16.85
N HIS A 168 -6.65 -9.48 -16.14
CA HIS A 168 -5.50 -10.37 -16.02
C HIS A 168 -5.51 -11.54 -17.00
N GLY A 169 -6.47 -11.59 -17.93
CA GLY A 169 -6.66 -12.73 -18.82
C GLY A 169 -7.73 -13.70 -18.35
N THR A 170 -7.76 -14.89 -18.94
CA THR A 170 -8.69 -15.97 -18.58
C THR A 170 -7.93 -17.28 -18.36
N LEU A 171 -8.40 -18.12 -17.42
CA LEU A 171 -7.65 -19.28 -16.93
C LEU A 171 -7.28 -20.27 -18.04
N LYS A 172 -8.22 -20.60 -18.95
CA LYS A 172 -7.96 -21.59 -20.02
C LYS A 172 -7.15 -21.05 -21.20
N GLU A 173 -6.73 -19.79 -21.20
CA GLU A 173 -5.88 -19.19 -22.23
C GLU A 173 -4.61 -18.60 -21.60
N PRO A 174 -3.56 -19.39 -21.32
CA PRO A 174 -2.37 -18.91 -20.63
C PRO A 174 -1.63 -17.76 -21.32
N THR A 175 -1.74 -17.66 -22.64
CA THR A 175 -1.17 -16.55 -23.42
C THR A 175 -1.88 -15.22 -23.18
N SER A 176 -3.06 -15.24 -22.56
CA SER A 176 -3.81 -14.05 -22.13
C SER A 176 -3.34 -13.50 -20.79
N TRP A 177 -2.53 -14.23 -20.01
CA TRP A 177 -2.27 -13.87 -18.62
C TRP A 177 -1.40 -12.63 -18.46
N VAL A 178 -1.85 -11.74 -17.59
CA VAL A 178 -1.22 -10.46 -17.28
C VAL A 178 -0.93 -10.39 -15.79
N PHE A 179 0.20 -10.95 -15.37
CA PHE A 179 0.66 -10.89 -13.96
C PHE A 179 1.60 -9.72 -13.67
N ALA A 180 2.42 -9.33 -14.65
CA ALA A 180 3.36 -8.23 -14.50
C ALA A 180 2.70 -6.87 -14.77
N ARG A 181 3.06 -5.86 -13.98
CA ARG A 181 2.55 -4.49 -14.14
C ARG A 181 2.88 -3.91 -15.51
N GLU A 182 4.06 -4.22 -16.04
CA GLU A 182 4.51 -3.80 -17.37
C GLU A 182 3.62 -4.40 -18.46
N ARG A 183 3.21 -5.67 -18.30
CA ARG A 183 2.26 -6.31 -19.24
C ARG A 183 0.88 -5.66 -19.14
N PHE A 184 0.43 -5.28 -17.95
CA PHE A 184 -0.83 -4.55 -17.77
C PHE A 184 -0.79 -3.19 -18.46
N ILE A 185 0.24 -2.38 -18.18
CA ILE A 185 0.45 -1.09 -18.84
C ILE A 185 0.52 -1.25 -20.36
N ALA A 186 1.25 -2.25 -20.86
CA ALA A 186 1.33 -2.54 -22.29
C ALA A 186 -0.03 -2.91 -22.89
N SER A 187 -0.88 -3.65 -22.15
CA SER A 187 -2.22 -4.04 -22.60
C SER A 187 -3.17 -2.86 -22.79
N ILE A 188 -2.95 -1.76 -22.06
CA ILE A 188 -3.75 -0.53 -22.14
C ILE A 188 -3.00 0.62 -22.82
N ALA A 189 -1.78 0.41 -23.31
CA ALA A 189 -0.92 1.47 -23.85
C ALA A 189 -1.45 2.06 -25.17
N ALA A 190 -2.20 1.27 -25.94
CA ALA A 190 -2.76 1.70 -27.21
C ALA A 190 -3.64 2.97 -26.99
N PRO A 191 -3.41 4.07 -27.75
CA PRO A 191 -4.08 5.35 -27.48
C PRO A 191 -5.61 5.27 -27.45
N ASP A 192 -6.22 4.47 -28.33
CA ASP A 192 -7.67 4.32 -28.42
C ASP A 192 -8.23 3.47 -27.27
N VAL A 193 -7.51 2.44 -26.84
CA VAL A 193 -7.84 1.62 -25.67
C VAL A 193 -7.76 2.46 -24.40
N ARG A 194 -6.65 3.19 -24.20
CA ARG A 194 -6.48 4.08 -23.05
C ARG A 194 -7.56 5.14 -22.98
N ARG A 195 -7.86 5.79 -24.11
CA ARG A 195 -8.92 6.81 -24.20
C ARG A 195 -10.29 6.23 -23.86
N SER A 196 -10.58 5.02 -24.34
CA SER A 196 -11.85 4.33 -24.09
C SER A 196 -12.00 3.95 -22.62
N LEU A 197 -10.95 3.38 -22.01
CA LEU A 197 -10.93 3.04 -20.60
C LEU A 197 -11.05 4.28 -19.71
N THR A 198 -10.30 5.35 -20.00
CA THR A 198 -10.43 6.65 -19.32
C THR A 198 -11.84 7.23 -19.48
N ALA A 199 -12.44 7.15 -20.67
CA ALA A 199 -13.80 7.67 -20.89
C ALA A 199 -14.86 6.94 -20.05
N VAL A 200 -14.66 5.64 -19.79
CA VAL A 200 -15.53 4.84 -18.92
C VAL A 200 -15.30 5.21 -17.45
N LEU A 201 -14.05 5.18 -16.99
CA LEU A 201 -13.69 5.43 -15.59
C LEU A 201 -13.95 6.88 -15.13
N SER A 202 -13.88 7.84 -16.05
CA SER A 202 -14.21 9.26 -15.78
C SER A 202 -15.71 9.57 -15.77
N LYS A 203 -16.57 8.63 -16.17
CA LYS A 203 -18.03 8.85 -16.28
C LYS A 203 -18.86 7.91 -15.43
N CYS A 204 -18.33 6.74 -15.11
CA CYS A 204 -19.05 5.71 -14.36
C CYS A 204 -18.62 5.72 -12.88
N PRO A 205 -19.56 5.69 -11.92
CA PRO A 205 -19.22 5.36 -10.55
C PRO A 205 -18.72 3.91 -10.48
N VAL A 206 -17.79 3.63 -9.56
CA VAL A 206 -17.15 2.32 -9.43
C VAL A 206 -17.29 1.80 -8.01
N LEU A 207 -17.73 0.56 -7.83
CA LEU A 207 -17.72 -0.16 -6.56
C LEU A 207 -16.67 -1.27 -6.58
N PHE A 208 -15.72 -1.22 -5.66
CA PHE A 208 -14.66 -2.20 -5.48
C PHE A 208 -15.04 -3.23 -4.40
N ILE A 209 -14.93 -4.52 -4.76
CA ILE A 209 -15.34 -5.67 -3.92
C ILE A 209 -14.21 -6.72 -3.90
N GLY A 210 -13.95 -7.30 -2.72
CA GLY A 210 -13.02 -8.43 -2.60
C GLY A 210 -11.56 -8.03 -2.51
N PHE A 211 -11.28 -6.85 -1.95
CA PHE A 211 -9.95 -6.28 -1.81
C PHE A 211 -9.61 -6.02 -0.34
N GLY A 212 -8.78 -6.89 0.25
CA GLY A 212 -8.40 -6.86 1.66
C GLY A 212 -6.91 -6.60 1.90
N ARG A 213 -6.45 -6.82 3.14
CA ARG A 213 -5.04 -6.67 3.60
C ARG A 213 -4.04 -7.61 2.91
N ALA A 214 -4.49 -8.46 2.00
CA ALA A 214 -3.69 -9.54 1.43
C ALA A 214 -2.90 -9.14 0.16
N ASP A 215 -3.37 -8.14 -0.58
CA ASP A 215 -2.86 -7.83 -1.92
C ASP A 215 -2.23 -6.42 -1.94
N SER A 216 -0.90 -6.34 -1.87
CA SER A 216 -0.13 -5.11 -2.17
C SER A 216 -0.40 -4.59 -3.59
N ASN A 217 -0.63 -5.50 -4.55
CA ASN A 217 -1.01 -5.19 -5.92
C ASN A 217 -2.35 -4.42 -6.02
N PHE A 218 -3.14 -4.41 -4.94
CA PHE A 218 -4.43 -3.71 -4.93
C PHE A 218 -4.28 -2.19 -4.84
N ASP A 219 -3.42 -1.68 -3.94
CA ASP A 219 -3.28 -0.23 -3.77
C ASP A 219 -2.62 0.39 -5.02
N GLU A 220 -1.69 -0.34 -5.66
CA GLU A 220 -1.13 0.01 -6.98
C GLU A 220 -2.21 0.06 -8.07
N MET A 221 -3.07 -0.95 -8.15
CA MET A 221 -4.18 -0.97 -9.11
C MET A 221 -5.19 0.15 -8.86
N LEU A 222 -5.51 0.47 -7.60
CA LEU A 222 -6.36 1.61 -7.28
C LEU A 222 -5.72 2.93 -7.71
N SER A 223 -4.41 3.06 -7.56
CA SER A 223 -3.64 4.21 -8.03
C SER A 223 -3.69 4.32 -9.56
N ASP A 224 -3.47 3.22 -10.29
CA ASP A 224 -3.56 3.20 -11.75
C ASP A 224 -4.98 3.58 -12.23
N ILE A 225 -6.02 3.06 -11.58
CA ILE A 225 -7.41 3.43 -11.89
C ILE A 225 -7.66 4.91 -11.58
N HIS A 226 -7.17 5.41 -10.45
CA HIS A 226 -7.28 6.82 -10.09
C HIS A 226 -6.62 7.73 -11.13
N ALA A 227 -5.39 7.40 -11.55
CA ALA A 227 -4.66 8.11 -12.59
C ALA A 227 -5.42 8.11 -13.94
N LEU A 228 -6.07 7.00 -14.29
CA LEU A 228 -6.88 6.89 -15.50
C LEU A 228 -8.24 7.60 -15.43
N SER A 229 -8.72 7.98 -14.24
CA SER A 229 -10.07 8.53 -14.03
C SER A 229 -10.15 10.05 -14.19
N GLY A 230 -9.02 10.76 -14.30
CA GLY A 230 -8.95 12.21 -14.50
C GLY A 230 -9.20 13.05 -13.24
N SER A 231 -9.36 14.37 -13.41
CA SER A 231 -9.31 15.36 -12.31
C SER A 231 -10.56 15.41 -11.42
N SER A 232 -11.71 14.93 -11.89
CA SER A 232 -12.97 14.93 -11.12
C SER A 232 -13.82 13.71 -11.48
N PRO A 233 -13.41 12.51 -11.04
CA PRO A 233 -14.14 11.29 -11.35
C PRO A 233 -15.41 11.16 -10.51
N PRO A 234 -16.41 10.38 -10.98
CA PRO A 234 -17.58 10.04 -10.20
C PRO A 234 -17.22 9.31 -8.89
N PRO A 235 -18.19 9.16 -7.96
CA PRO A 235 -17.97 8.47 -6.70
C PRO A 235 -17.38 7.06 -6.90
N ARG A 236 -16.33 6.77 -6.14
CA ARG A 236 -15.67 5.46 -6.09
C ARG A 236 -15.87 4.86 -4.70
N PHE A 237 -16.60 3.76 -4.63
CA PHE A 237 -16.94 3.08 -3.39
C PHE A 237 -15.99 1.92 -3.17
N LEU A 238 -15.50 1.75 -1.95
CA LEU A 238 -14.65 0.61 -1.59
C LEU A 238 -15.25 -0.14 -0.41
N LEU A 239 -15.69 -1.38 -0.66
CA LEU A 239 -16.19 -2.29 0.36
C LEU A 239 -15.01 -3.07 0.97
N VAL A 240 -14.65 -2.73 2.21
CA VAL A 240 -13.37 -3.16 2.79
C VAL A 240 -13.51 -3.61 4.26
N PRO A 241 -12.83 -4.69 4.70
CA PRO A 241 -12.85 -5.08 6.11
C PRO A 241 -12.29 -3.98 7.02
N SER A 242 -12.98 -3.65 8.11
CA SER A 242 -12.56 -2.64 9.09
C SER A 242 -11.13 -2.90 9.60
N ALA A 243 -10.78 -4.16 9.85
CA ALA A 243 -9.46 -4.58 10.32
C ALA A 243 -8.31 -4.33 9.31
N SER A 244 -8.65 -4.11 8.04
CA SER A 244 -7.68 -3.84 6.98
C SER A 244 -7.43 -2.35 6.71
N LEU A 245 -8.18 -1.46 7.37
CA LEU A 245 -8.06 -0.01 7.26
C LEU A 245 -7.22 0.57 8.42
N THR A 246 -5.90 0.61 8.25
CA THR A 246 -5.03 1.39 9.14
C THR A 246 -5.33 2.89 9.01
N PRO A 247 -5.00 3.74 10.02
CA PRO A 247 -5.27 5.18 9.95
C PRO A 247 -4.68 5.83 8.69
N TYR A 248 -3.43 5.50 8.35
CA TYR A 248 -2.77 5.98 7.14
C TYR A 248 -3.48 5.50 5.87
N ARG A 249 -3.78 4.20 5.75
CA ARG A 249 -4.44 3.65 4.55
C ARG A 249 -5.83 4.26 4.35
N ARG A 250 -6.58 4.49 5.42
CA ARG A 250 -7.86 5.21 5.39
C ARG A 250 -7.67 6.63 4.84
N ALA A 251 -6.73 7.39 5.38
CA ALA A 251 -6.47 8.76 4.93
C ALA A 251 -6.02 8.80 3.46
N MET A 252 -5.14 7.88 3.05
CA MET A 252 -4.67 7.74 1.67
C MET A 252 -5.84 7.44 0.70
N LEU A 253 -6.68 6.44 1.01
CA LEU A 253 -7.82 6.08 0.16
C LEU A 253 -8.85 7.23 0.07
N VAL A 254 -9.15 7.89 1.19
CA VAL A 254 -10.04 9.05 1.19
C VAL A 254 -9.43 10.23 0.43
N GLY A 255 -8.12 10.47 0.55
CA GLY A 255 -7.38 11.49 -0.18
C GLY A 255 -7.37 11.26 -1.69
N MET A 256 -7.32 9.99 -2.12
CA MET A 256 -7.54 9.60 -3.53
C MET A 256 -9.01 9.73 -3.97
N GLY A 257 -9.93 10.13 -3.08
CA GLY A 257 -11.35 10.34 -3.37
C GLY A 257 -12.25 9.11 -3.22
N PHE A 258 -11.79 8.03 -2.59
CA PHE A 258 -12.64 6.86 -2.33
C PHE A 258 -13.63 7.11 -1.17
N ARG A 259 -14.86 6.66 -1.36
CA ARG A 259 -15.90 6.52 -0.34
C ARG A 259 -15.77 5.12 0.27
N LEU A 260 -15.31 5.06 1.51
CA LEU A 260 -15.07 3.79 2.20
C LEU A 260 -16.36 3.26 2.82
N ILE A 261 -16.63 1.98 2.63
CA ILE A 261 -17.71 1.24 3.29
C ILE A 261 -17.04 0.15 4.14
N PRO A 262 -16.62 0.49 5.38
CA PRO A 262 -16.02 -0.48 6.27
C PRO A 262 -17.05 -1.51 6.73
N TYR A 263 -16.64 -2.77 6.87
CA TYR A 263 -17.47 -3.79 7.50
C TYR A 263 -16.65 -4.68 8.42
N ASP A 264 -17.27 -5.10 9.52
CA ASP A 264 -16.60 -5.97 10.48
C ASP A 264 -16.62 -7.43 10.02
N THR A 265 -15.52 -8.13 10.30
CA THR A 265 -15.31 -9.55 10.03
C THR A 265 -14.99 -10.29 11.34
N PRO A 266 -15.92 -10.32 12.32
CA PRO A 266 -15.63 -10.82 13.67
C PRO A 266 -15.25 -12.31 13.73
N ASP A 267 -15.72 -13.09 12.77
CA ASP A 267 -15.47 -14.53 12.55
C ASP A 267 -14.61 -14.78 11.30
N GLY A 268 -14.09 -13.73 10.67
CA GLY A 268 -13.46 -13.79 9.35
C GLY A 268 -14.46 -13.92 8.19
N SER A 269 -15.78 -13.97 8.45
CA SER A 269 -16.82 -14.00 7.42
C SER A 269 -17.00 -12.61 6.79
N HIS A 270 -17.29 -12.62 5.49
CA HIS A 270 -17.65 -11.44 4.71
C HIS A 270 -19.18 -11.27 4.57
N ASP A 271 -19.99 -11.89 5.45
CA ASP A 271 -21.46 -11.84 5.39
C ASP A 271 -22.04 -10.42 5.46
N ARG A 272 -21.37 -9.48 6.14
CA ARG A 272 -21.80 -8.07 6.17
C ARG A 272 -21.64 -7.39 4.80
N ALA A 273 -20.57 -7.69 4.08
CA ALA A 273 -20.38 -7.22 2.71
C ALA A 273 -21.47 -7.78 1.78
N LEU A 274 -21.81 -9.06 1.96
CA LEU A 274 -22.90 -9.70 1.24
C LEU A 274 -24.26 -9.05 1.52
N ALA A 275 -24.57 -8.78 2.79
CA ALA A 275 -25.83 -8.13 3.18
C ALA A 275 -25.99 -6.73 2.54
N ILE A 276 -24.89 -5.99 2.34
CA ILE A 276 -24.93 -4.70 1.64
C ILE A 276 -25.32 -4.90 0.17
N LEU A 277 -24.68 -5.85 -0.52
CA LEU A 277 -25.00 -6.17 -1.93
C LEU A 277 -26.44 -6.69 -2.09
N GLU A 278 -26.87 -7.60 -1.21
CA GLU A 278 -28.25 -8.13 -1.21
C GLU A 278 -29.27 -7.00 -1.00
N ARG A 279 -29.00 -6.05 -0.10
CA ARG A 279 -29.86 -4.88 0.10
C ARG A 279 -29.92 -3.99 -1.13
N MET A 280 -28.86 -3.86 -1.92
CA MET A 280 -28.85 -3.15 -3.21
C MET A 280 -29.74 -3.79 -4.27
N SER A 281 -30.00 -5.09 -4.19
CA SER A 281 -30.95 -5.76 -5.07
C SER A 281 -32.42 -5.63 -4.61
N ALA A 282 -32.66 -5.35 -3.31
CA ALA A 282 -34.01 -5.35 -2.74
C ALA A 282 -34.86 -4.14 -3.18
N PRO A 283 -36.19 -4.27 -3.41
CA PRO A 283 -37.06 -3.14 -3.76
C PRO A 283 -37.09 -2.04 -2.68
N ARG A 284 -37.19 -0.77 -3.10
CA ARG A 284 -37.13 0.44 -2.24
C ARG A 284 -38.07 0.40 -1.01
N ALA A 285 -39.23 -0.28 -1.12
CA ALA A 285 -40.21 -0.43 -0.04
C ALA A 285 -39.72 -1.33 1.13
N ALA A 286 -38.92 -2.36 0.85
CA ALA A 286 -38.39 -3.26 1.88
C ALA A 286 -37.25 -2.62 2.69
N ARG A 287 -36.53 -1.65 2.11
CA ARG A 287 -35.37 -0.98 2.73
C ARG A 287 -35.75 -0.01 3.87
N ALA A 288 -36.87 0.70 3.72
CA ALA A 288 -37.36 1.64 4.74
C ALA A 288 -37.84 0.94 6.03
N SER A 289 -38.28 -0.32 5.92
CA SER A 289 -38.68 -1.16 7.05
C SER A 289 -37.49 -1.62 7.90
N ALA A 290 -36.37 -2.00 7.27
CA ALA A 290 -35.18 -2.50 7.97
C ALA A 290 -34.43 -1.41 8.76
N SER A 291 -34.38 -0.17 8.24
CA SER A 291 -33.80 1.01 8.94
C SER A 291 -34.54 1.36 10.23
N ARG A 292 -35.84 1.06 10.32
CA ARG A 292 -36.65 1.23 11.54
C ARG A 292 -36.44 0.12 12.56
N ALA A 293 -36.14 -1.11 12.12
CA ALA A 293 -35.95 -2.25 13.01
C ALA A 293 -34.63 -2.18 13.81
N SER A 294 -33.58 -1.58 13.25
CA SER A 294 -32.28 -1.41 13.92
C SER A 294 -32.24 -0.28 14.96
N ARG A 295 -33.32 0.48 15.16
CA ARG A 295 -33.44 1.53 16.19
C ARG A 295 -34.18 1.11 17.46
N SER A 296 -34.66 -0.13 17.55
CA SER A 296 -35.38 -0.62 18.73
C SER A 296 -34.66 -1.80 19.38
N ILE A 297 -33.60 -1.52 20.11
CA ILE A 297 -33.10 -2.42 21.16
C ILE A 297 -33.67 -1.91 22.48
N VAL A 298 -34.88 -2.37 22.81
CA VAL A 298 -35.29 -2.44 24.21
C VAL A 298 -34.71 -3.76 24.72
N PRO A 299 -33.83 -3.76 25.75
CA PRO A 299 -33.31 -5.02 26.27
C PRO A 299 -34.47 -5.83 26.89
N PRO A 300 -34.49 -7.16 26.73
CA PRO A 300 -35.48 -7.99 27.42
C PRO A 300 -35.26 -7.91 28.94
N PRO A 301 -36.32 -8.06 29.76
CA PRO A 301 -36.18 -8.05 31.21
C PRO A 301 -35.35 -9.26 31.66
N ILE A 302 -34.40 -9.00 32.56
CA ILE A 302 -33.58 -10.03 33.19
C ILE A 302 -34.50 -10.89 34.08
N PRO A 303 -34.49 -12.22 33.97
CA PRO A 303 -35.25 -13.08 34.86
C PRO A 303 -34.62 -13.10 36.26
N ASP A 304 -35.46 -12.95 37.29
CA ASP A 304 -35.08 -13.00 38.71
C ASP A 304 -34.32 -14.30 39.04
N LEU A 305 -33.06 -14.16 39.44
CA LEU A 305 -32.29 -15.26 40.03
C LEU A 305 -32.47 -15.21 41.56
N GLU A 306 -33.23 -16.15 42.11
CA GLU A 306 -33.27 -16.41 43.56
C GLU A 306 -31.88 -16.85 44.04
N LEU A 307 -31.30 -16.09 44.98
CA LEU A 307 -30.08 -16.47 45.70
C LEU A 307 -30.44 -17.35 46.90
N PRO A 308 -29.77 -18.51 47.11
CA PRO A 308 -29.83 -19.22 48.38
C PRO A 308 -28.89 -18.60 49.44
N PRO A 309 -29.14 -18.84 50.75
CA PRO A 309 -28.63 -17.99 51.82
C PRO A 309 -27.19 -18.30 52.25
N SER A 310 -26.48 -17.20 52.54
CA SER A 310 -25.52 -16.97 53.63
C SER A 310 -25.01 -18.16 54.45
N SER A 311 -23.68 -18.33 54.42
CA SER A 311 -22.89 -18.63 55.63
C SER A 311 -21.48 -18.03 55.53
N SER A 312 -21.27 -16.92 56.24
CA SER A 312 -19.99 -16.38 56.75
C SER A 312 -19.25 -17.41 57.65
N PRO A 313 -18.01 -17.19 58.16
CA PRO A 313 -17.28 -15.91 58.29
C PRO A 313 -15.74 -15.93 58.04
N LEU A 314 -15.13 -14.75 57.91
CA LEU A 314 -14.07 -14.22 58.81
C LEU A 314 -13.48 -12.92 58.20
N GLY A 315 -13.41 -11.88 59.02
CA GLY A 315 -13.10 -10.51 58.63
C GLY A 315 -11.62 -10.14 58.60
N PHE A 316 -11.33 -9.02 57.96
CA PHE A 316 -10.04 -8.34 57.98
C PHE A 316 -10.23 -6.86 58.32
N PRO A 317 -9.37 -6.25 59.16
CA PRO A 317 -9.41 -4.83 59.46
C PRO A 317 -8.53 -3.99 58.51
N SER A 318 -8.91 -2.72 58.40
CA SER A 318 -8.30 -1.62 57.65
C SER A 318 -6.92 -1.18 58.17
N TYR A 319 -6.07 -0.59 57.32
CA TYR A 319 -5.15 0.49 57.73
C TYR A 319 -4.77 1.42 56.57
N ASP A 320 -4.69 2.72 56.92
CA ASP A 320 -4.41 3.91 56.12
C ASP A 320 -2.93 4.10 55.70
N LEU A 321 -2.73 4.92 54.66
CA LEU A 321 -1.46 5.47 54.17
C LEU A 321 -0.80 6.45 55.16
N PRO A 322 0.52 6.66 55.04
CA PRO A 322 0.97 8.02 54.70
C PRO A 322 2.13 8.12 53.69
N SER A 323 2.21 9.34 53.15
CA SER A 323 3.07 9.96 52.15
C SER A 323 4.53 10.22 52.54
N ASP A 324 5.38 10.23 51.51
CA ASP A 324 6.64 10.98 51.32
C ASP A 324 7.74 10.96 52.40
N LEU A 325 8.95 10.59 51.97
CA LEU A 325 10.07 11.53 51.84
C LEU A 325 11.32 10.83 51.28
N ALA A 326 11.95 11.54 50.34
CA ALA A 326 13.19 11.20 49.68
C ALA A 326 14.41 11.18 50.63
N ALA A 327 15.35 10.27 50.36
CA ALA A 327 16.80 10.46 50.38
C ALA A 327 17.48 9.08 50.40
N TYR A 328 18.20 8.71 49.34
CA TYR A 328 19.25 7.71 49.44
C TYR A 328 20.39 8.09 48.50
N ASP A 329 21.47 8.54 49.12
CA ASP A 329 22.82 8.55 48.56
C ASP A 329 23.74 7.75 49.50
N ASP A 330 24.86 7.35 48.92
CA ASP A 330 26.11 6.86 49.50
C ASP A 330 26.27 5.36 49.81
N THR A 331 27.03 4.76 48.88
CA THR A 331 28.21 3.90 49.07
C THR A 331 28.10 2.66 49.96
N VAL A 332 28.44 1.49 49.41
CA VAL A 332 29.50 0.59 49.95
C VAL A 332 29.88 -0.44 48.88
N THR A 333 31.17 -0.48 48.59
CA THR A 333 31.97 -1.43 47.81
C THR A 333 31.96 -2.85 48.39
N MET A 334 31.98 -3.90 47.56
CA MET A 334 32.72 -5.15 47.83
C MET A 334 33.15 -5.86 46.53
N PRO A 335 34.23 -6.69 46.57
CA PRO A 335 35.15 -6.89 45.46
C PRO A 335 35.19 -8.32 44.87
N GLY A 336 35.76 -8.43 43.67
CA GLY A 336 36.48 -9.61 43.19
C GLY A 336 35.81 -10.40 42.06
N ALA A 337 36.40 -10.37 40.86
CA ALA A 337 37.08 -11.53 40.27
C ALA A 337 37.59 -11.24 38.84
N ILE A 338 38.88 -11.54 38.65
CA ILE A 338 39.58 -12.12 37.49
C ILE A 338 39.69 -11.38 36.13
N ASP A 339 40.95 -11.16 35.76
CA ASP A 339 41.50 -10.72 34.47
C ASP A 339 41.06 -11.55 33.27
N ALA A 340 40.71 -10.85 32.17
CA ALA A 340 40.76 -11.33 30.79
C ALA A 340 41.13 -10.15 29.86
N PRO A 341 41.80 -10.39 28.71
CA PRO A 341 42.81 -9.49 28.16
C PRO A 341 42.26 -8.25 27.47
N ARG A 342 43.04 -7.16 27.55
CA ARG A 342 42.89 -5.90 26.81
C ARG A 342 42.54 -6.14 25.33
N ARG A 343 41.29 -5.88 24.95
CA ARG A 343 40.93 -5.55 23.57
C ARG A 343 41.42 -4.14 23.27
N GLU A 344 42.10 -4.00 22.15
CA GLU A 344 42.50 -2.73 21.55
C GLU A 344 41.33 -1.75 21.53
N ARG A 345 41.60 -0.49 21.91
CA ARG A 345 40.63 0.60 21.82
C ARG A 345 40.22 0.77 20.36
N ALA A 346 39.02 0.31 20.01
CA ALA A 346 38.30 0.85 18.88
C ALA A 346 38.03 2.34 19.19
N SER A 347 38.44 3.20 18.27
CA SER A 347 38.21 4.65 18.30
C SER A 347 36.75 4.98 18.64
N GLU A 348 36.55 5.95 19.53
CA GLU A 348 35.24 6.52 19.86
C GLU A 348 34.50 6.98 18.58
N PRO A 349 33.17 6.74 18.47
CA PRO A 349 32.39 7.25 17.35
C PRO A 349 32.32 8.80 17.39
N PRO A 350 32.31 9.46 16.22
CA PRO A 350 32.35 10.92 16.14
C PRO A 350 31.12 11.58 16.76
N ALA A 351 31.33 12.80 17.27
CA ALA A 351 30.32 13.68 17.85
C ALA A 351 29.21 13.99 16.83
N SER A 352 27.96 13.67 17.18
CA SER A 352 26.71 13.91 16.44
C SER A 352 26.63 13.38 14.98
N PRO A 353 25.55 12.66 14.59
CA PRO A 353 25.39 12.20 13.20
C PRO A 353 25.30 13.37 12.21
N ILE A 354 25.94 13.23 11.05
CA ILE A 354 25.87 14.20 9.95
C ILE A 354 24.47 14.15 9.32
N GLU A 355 23.78 15.28 9.30
CA GLU A 355 22.47 15.36 8.67
C GLU A 355 22.56 15.40 7.14
N VAL A 356 21.77 14.53 6.50
CA VAL A 356 21.65 14.32 5.06
C VAL A 356 20.22 14.66 4.64
N PHE A 357 20.06 15.78 3.95
CA PHE A 357 18.78 16.24 3.43
C PHE A 357 18.50 15.61 2.06
N PHE A 358 17.32 15.00 1.87
CA PHE A 358 16.87 14.50 0.58
C PHE A 358 15.89 15.47 -0.08
N SER A 359 16.30 16.08 -1.19
CA SER A 359 15.45 16.87 -2.06
C SER A 359 14.99 16.01 -3.24
N TYR A 360 13.69 15.82 -3.41
CA TYR A 360 13.12 14.93 -4.43
C TYR A 360 11.70 15.36 -4.81
N SER A 361 11.25 14.98 -6.01
CA SER A 361 9.84 15.06 -6.41
C SER A 361 9.06 13.92 -5.75
N GLU A 362 7.78 14.15 -5.42
CA GLU A 362 6.91 13.11 -4.86
C GLU A 362 6.83 11.86 -5.75
N SER A 363 6.92 12.02 -7.08
CA SER A 363 6.97 10.90 -8.04
C SER A 363 8.21 10.01 -7.90
N ASN A 364 9.23 10.44 -7.15
CA ASN A 364 10.46 9.69 -6.91
C ASN A 364 10.60 9.14 -5.48
N ARG A 365 9.51 9.16 -4.69
CA ARG A 365 9.49 8.66 -3.31
C ARG A 365 10.06 7.24 -3.18
N GLU A 366 9.67 6.32 -4.05
CA GLU A 366 10.15 4.93 -4.02
C GLU A 366 11.66 4.80 -4.27
N LEU A 367 12.22 5.59 -5.19
CA LEU A 367 13.67 5.58 -5.47
C LEU A 367 14.45 6.21 -4.32
N ARG A 368 13.88 7.21 -3.64
CA ARG A 368 14.42 7.78 -2.40
C ARG A 368 14.44 6.74 -1.29
N ASP A 369 13.33 6.03 -1.06
CA ASP A 369 13.22 4.99 -0.03
C ASP A 369 14.24 3.85 -0.28
N LYS A 370 14.43 3.45 -1.55
CA LYS A 370 15.48 2.50 -1.94
C LYS A 370 16.88 3.05 -1.62
N LEU A 371 17.19 4.28 -2.02
CA LEU A 371 18.48 4.91 -1.71
C LEU A 371 18.72 4.97 -0.19
N GLU A 372 17.71 5.34 0.58
CA GLU A 372 17.77 5.40 2.03
C GLU A 372 18.04 4.03 2.65
N THR A 373 17.43 2.97 2.12
CA THR A 373 17.71 1.58 2.50
C THR A 373 19.18 1.21 2.24
N HIS A 374 19.73 1.61 1.10
CA HIS A 374 21.15 1.40 0.79
C HIS A 374 22.11 2.21 1.68
N LEU A 375 21.61 3.27 2.34
CA LEU A 375 22.34 4.07 3.33
C LEU A 375 22.21 3.53 4.77
N ALA A 376 21.45 2.44 4.99
CA ALA A 376 21.18 1.89 6.32
C ALA A 376 22.44 1.61 7.14
N ILE A 377 23.53 1.14 6.52
CA ILE A 377 24.80 0.90 7.23
C ILE A 377 25.36 2.19 7.86
N LEU A 378 25.26 3.32 7.17
CA LEU A 378 25.75 4.61 7.67
C LEU A 378 24.84 5.16 8.76
N LYS A 379 23.52 4.95 8.63
CA LYS A 379 22.53 5.28 9.67
C LYS A 379 22.73 4.44 10.94
N HIS A 380 22.88 3.12 10.81
CA HIS A 380 23.10 2.21 11.94
C HIS A 380 24.41 2.46 12.67
N LYS A 381 25.46 2.89 11.96
CA LYS A 381 26.72 3.32 12.59
C LYS A 381 26.62 4.70 13.25
N GLY A 382 25.46 5.36 13.18
CA GLY A 382 25.24 6.69 13.76
C GLY A 382 26.05 7.79 13.08
N VAL A 383 26.56 7.55 11.86
CA VAL A 383 27.42 8.51 11.16
C VAL A 383 26.58 9.52 10.39
N ILE A 384 25.41 9.10 9.90
CA ILE A 384 24.46 10.00 9.23
C ILE A 384 23.07 9.91 9.86
N ARG A 385 22.32 11.01 9.75
CA ARG A 385 20.87 11.06 9.95
C ARG A 385 20.26 11.54 8.65
N GLY A 386 19.30 10.80 8.10
CA GLY A 386 18.55 11.26 6.94
C GLY A 386 17.39 12.16 7.38
N TRP A 387 17.06 13.15 6.57
CA TRP A 387 15.85 13.96 6.72
C TRP A 387 15.23 14.23 5.35
N HIS A 388 13.90 14.22 5.28
CA HIS A 388 13.15 14.57 4.07
C HIS A 388 11.78 15.16 4.45
N ASP A 389 11.08 15.77 3.48
CA ASP A 389 9.80 16.47 3.70
C ASP A 389 8.65 15.60 4.27
N GLY A 390 8.78 14.27 4.23
CA GLY A 390 7.84 13.33 4.81
C GLY A 390 8.04 13.10 6.32
N GLU A 391 9.09 13.67 6.91
CA GLU A 391 9.32 13.68 8.36
C GLU A 391 8.63 14.84 9.07
N ILE A 392 8.00 15.76 8.32
CA ILE A 392 7.26 16.90 8.85
C ILE A 392 6.03 16.42 9.63
N GLY A 393 5.96 16.79 10.90
CA GLY A 393 4.92 16.38 11.83
C GLY A 393 3.57 17.03 11.57
N ALA A 394 2.48 16.38 12.01
CA ALA A 394 1.15 16.97 11.93
C ALA A 394 1.07 18.25 12.78
N GLY A 395 0.87 19.39 12.12
CA GLY A 395 0.82 20.72 12.76
C GLY A 395 2.07 21.57 12.55
N GLU A 396 3.11 21.05 11.90
CA GLU A 396 4.30 21.82 11.51
C GLU A 396 4.08 22.53 10.16
N GLU A 397 4.59 23.76 10.05
CA GLU A 397 4.52 24.53 8.80
C GLU A 397 5.61 24.04 7.84
N ARG A 398 5.19 23.52 6.68
CA ARG A 398 6.04 22.81 5.71
C ARG A 398 7.28 23.63 5.31
N ASP A 399 7.07 24.89 4.95
CA ASP A 399 8.14 25.76 4.43
C ASP A 399 9.16 26.11 5.52
N LEU A 400 8.73 26.22 6.78
CA LEU A 400 9.63 26.46 7.92
C LEU A 400 10.49 25.23 8.23
N ALA A 401 9.89 24.03 8.24
CA ALA A 401 10.62 22.79 8.48
C ALA A 401 11.65 22.52 7.38
N ILE A 402 11.27 22.69 6.10
CA ILE A 402 12.20 22.54 4.97
C ILE A 402 13.35 23.55 5.10
N ALA A 403 13.06 24.83 5.38
CA ALA A 403 14.09 25.85 5.54
C ALA A 403 15.04 25.54 6.71
N GLU A 404 14.53 25.07 7.85
CA GLU A 404 15.35 24.70 9.02
C GLU A 404 16.31 23.56 8.69
N HIS A 405 15.79 22.46 8.14
CA HIS A 405 16.60 21.28 7.84
C HIS A 405 17.57 21.50 6.67
N LEU A 406 17.22 22.35 5.71
CA LEU A 406 18.14 22.79 4.67
C LEU A 406 19.31 23.63 5.26
N GLU A 407 19.05 24.41 6.31
CA GLU A 407 20.06 25.20 7.02
C GLU A 407 20.92 24.37 8.00
N THR A 408 20.43 23.27 8.54
CA THR A 408 21.23 22.41 9.44
C THR A 408 22.01 21.33 8.68
N ALA A 409 21.48 20.84 7.56
CA ALA A 409 22.09 19.75 6.81
C ALA A 409 23.50 20.07 6.29
N LYS A 410 24.40 19.11 6.47
CA LYS A 410 25.79 19.16 5.99
C LYS A 410 25.96 18.49 4.63
N ILE A 411 25.05 17.58 4.28
CA ILE A 411 24.97 16.95 2.96
C ILE A 411 23.55 17.17 2.45
N ILE A 412 23.42 17.63 1.20
CA ILE A 412 22.15 17.85 0.53
C ILE A 412 22.17 17.01 -0.75
N LEU A 413 21.26 16.05 -0.85
CA LEU A 413 21.12 15.18 -2.02
C LEU A 413 19.99 15.71 -2.90
N LEU A 414 20.29 16.04 -4.15
CA LEU A 414 19.29 16.44 -5.15
C LEU A 414 18.94 15.21 -6.00
N LEU A 415 17.77 14.62 -5.80
CA LEU A 415 17.32 13.44 -6.52
C LEU A 415 16.66 13.85 -7.85
N ILE A 416 17.49 13.91 -8.89
CA ILE A 416 17.17 14.54 -10.17
C ILE A 416 16.42 13.59 -11.09
N SER A 417 15.28 14.06 -11.58
CA SER A 417 14.43 13.44 -12.58
C SER A 417 13.78 14.53 -13.43
N ALA A 418 13.09 14.15 -14.51
CA ALA A 418 12.31 15.10 -15.30
C ALA A 418 11.25 15.81 -14.44
N ASP A 419 10.57 15.09 -13.55
CA ASP A 419 9.56 15.65 -12.64
C ASP A 419 10.17 16.59 -11.60
N PHE A 420 11.36 16.27 -11.09
CA PHE A 420 12.09 17.16 -10.17
C PHE A 420 12.44 18.49 -10.84
N LEU A 421 12.94 18.46 -12.08
CA LEU A 421 13.26 19.66 -12.85
C LEU A 421 12.02 20.45 -13.29
N ALA A 422 10.88 19.77 -13.49
CA ALA A 422 9.61 20.38 -13.88
C ALA A 422 8.82 20.95 -12.70
N SER A 423 9.12 20.52 -11.46
CA SER A 423 8.49 21.05 -10.26
C SER A 423 8.96 22.48 -9.97
N ASP A 424 8.06 23.32 -9.41
CA ASP A 424 8.35 24.72 -9.07
C ASP A 424 9.57 24.87 -8.11
N PHE A 425 9.90 23.79 -7.38
CA PHE A 425 11.09 23.67 -6.54
C PHE A 425 12.40 23.92 -7.30
N CYS A 426 12.47 23.59 -8.60
CA CYS A 426 13.69 23.75 -9.40
C CYS A 426 14.03 25.22 -9.71
N TYR A 427 13.09 26.16 -9.48
CA TYR A 427 13.31 27.59 -9.68
C TYR A 427 13.17 28.44 -8.42
N ASP A 428 12.92 27.80 -7.27
CA ASP A 428 12.66 28.46 -5.99
C ASP A 428 13.93 28.76 -5.16
N VAL A 429 13.72 29.60 -4.15
CA VAL A 429 14.70 30.13 -3.19
C VAL A 429 15.53 29.02 -2.51
N GLU A 430 14.97 27.81 -2.35
CA GLU A 430 15.59 26.70 -1.62
C GLU A 430 16.76 26.06 -2.37
N MET A 431 16.62 25.86 -3.68
CA MET A 431 17.73 25.34 -4.49
C MET A 431 18.89 26.35 -4.55
N GLN A 432 18.58 27.65 -4.70
CA GLN A 432 19.61 28.69 -4.70
C GLN A 432 20.36 28.72 -3.36
N LYS A 433 19.65 28.65 -2.24
CA LYS A 433 20.25 28.55 -0.90
C LYS A 433 21.15 27.33 -0.74
N ALA A 434 20.72 26.17 -1.24
CA ALA A 434 21.54 24.95 -1.18
C ALA A 434 22.87 25.12 -1.94
N ILE A 435 22.82 25.75 -3.12
CA ILE A 435 24.00 26.03 -3.94
C ILE A 435 24.88 27.11 -3.30
N GLU A 436 24.32 28.19 -2.76
CA GLU A 436 25.07 29.21 -2.03
C GLU A 436 25.81 28.61 -0.82
N ARG A 437 25.16 27.74 -0.04
CA ARG A 437 25.79 27.00 1.06
C ARG A 437 26.89 26.07 0.57
N HIS A 438 26.73 25.48 -0.62
CA HIS A 438 27.77 24.67 -1.24
C HIS A 438 29.00 25.49 -1.62
N GLU A 439 28.79 26.64 -2.27
CA GLU A 439 29.86 27.55 -2.66
C GLU A 439 30.60 28.12 -1.44
N ARG A 440 29.87 28.39 -0.36
CA ARG A 440 30.42 28.80 0.95
C ARG A 440 31.07 27.66 1.75
N ARG A 441 31.00 26.42 1.27
CA ARG A 441 31.51 25.19 1.92
C ARG A 441 30.84 24.87 3.27
N GLU A 442 29.62 25.36 3.48
CA GLU A 442 28.83 25.13 4.70
C GLU A 442 28.03 23.82 4.61
N ALA A 443 27.68 23.42 3.39
CA ALA A 443 27.07 22.13 3.06
C ALA A 443 27.67 21.54 1.77
N ARG A 444 27.51 20.23 1.55
CA ARG A 444 27.87 19.57 0.29
C ARG A 444 26.61 19.18 -0.47
N VAL A 445 26.39 19.83 -1.61
CA VAL A 445 25.31 19.46 -2.54
C VAL A 445 25.81 18.36 -3.48
N ILE A 446 25.06 17.26 -3.58
CA ILE A 446 25.38 16.12 -4.42
C ILE A 446 24.19 15.83 -5.33
N PRO A 447 24.31 16.10 -6.64
CA PRO A 447 23.34 15.66 -7.64
C PRO A 447 23.29 14.13 -7.71
N VAL A 448 22.11 13.54 -7.58
CA VAL A 448 21.86 12.10 -7.75
C VAL A 448 20.91 11.92 -8.93
N ILE A 449 21.41 11.40 -10.05
CA ILE A 449 20.62 11.27 -11.29
C ILE A 449 19.75 10.01 -11.19
N LEU A 450 18.46 10.19 -10.92
CA LEU A 450 17.51 9.10 -10.85
C LEU A 450 17.04 8.69 -12.25
N ASP A 451 16.66 9.66 -13.09
CA ASP A 451 16.12 9.40 -14.43
C ASP A 451 16.84 10.20 -15.53
N ALA A 452 16.70 9.76 -16.78
CA ALA A 452 17.31 10.42 -17.93
C ALA A 452 16.61 11.77 -18.21
N CYS A 453 17.30 12.87 -17.91
CA CYS A 453 16.81 14.22 -18.17
C CYS A 453 17.96 15.19 -18.47
N ASP A 454 17.65 16.34 -19.08
CA ASP A 454 18.64 17.38 -19.41
C ASP A 454 18.96 18.25 -18.19
N TRP A 455 19.83 17.75 -17.31
CA TRP A 455 20.18 18.40 -16.04
C TRP A 455 21.50 19.19 -16.10
N GLU A 456 22.31 19.01 -17.14
CA GLU A 456 23.64 19.65 -17.26
C GLU A 456 23.54 21.18 -17.37
N GLY A 457 22.41 21.70 -17.87
CA GLY A 457 22.12 23.14 -17.95
C GLY A 457 21.67 23.78 -16.63
N ALA A 458 21.41 23.00 -15.57
CA ALA A 458 20.95 23.51 -14.28
C ALA A 458 22.09 24.15 -13.45
N PRO A 459 21.80 25.01 -12.45
CA PRO A 459 22.83 25.65 -11.62
C PRO A 459 23.80 24.66 -10.93
N PHE A 460 23.30 23.47 -10.59
CA PHE A 460 24.09 22.38 -10.00
C PHE A 460 24.79 21.46 -11.04
N GLY A 461 24.59 21.67 -12.34
CA GLY A 461 25.14 20.83 -13.41
C GLY A 461 26.67 20.78 -13.47
N LYS A 462 27.34 21.76 -12.84
CA LYS A 462 28.80 21.81 -12.70
C LYS A 462 29.35 20.91 -11.59
N LEU A 463 28.48 20.39 -10.71
CA LEU A 463 28.86 19.53 -9.60
C LEU A 463 29.01 18.07 -10.07
N LYS A 464 29.89 17.32 -9.41
CA LYS A 464 30.01 15.88 -9.69
C LYS A 464 28.76 15.15 -9.21
N SER A 465 28.09 14.47 -10.14
CA SER A 465 26.89 13.69 -9.86
C SER A 465 27.20 12.23 -9.48
N LEU A 466 26.23 11.61 -8.81
CA LEU A 466 26.13 10.17 -8.58
C LEU A 466 24.91 9.61 -9.33
N PRO A 467 24.87 8.34 -9.75
CA PRO A 467 25.99 7.39 -9.83
C PRO A 467 27.15 7.90 -10.68
N ARG A 468 28.34 7.29 -10.54
CA ARG A 468 29.54 7.71 -11.30
C ARG A 468 29.26 7.82 -12.79
N GLY A 469 29.71 8.95 -13.37
CA GLY A 469 29.50 9.25 -14.79
C GLY A 469 28.12 9.81 -15.12
N GLY A 470 27.31 10.16 -14.11
CA GLY A 470 25.99 10.78 -14.33
C GLY A 470 24.97 9.85 -14.97
N ARG A 471 25.23 8.52 -14.95
CA ARG A 471 24.32 7.52 -15.54
C ARG A 471 23.06 7.40 -14.66
N PRO A 472 21.86 7.67 -15.20
CA PRO A 472 20.62 7.64 -14.43
C PRO A 472 20.35 6.28 -13.81
N VAL A 473 19.89 6.23 -12.55
CA VAL A 473 19.57 4.98 -11.83
C VAL A 473 18.60 4.10 -12.62
N THR A 474 17.58 4.69 -13.27
CA THR A 474 16.59 3.96 -14.10
C THR A 474 17.21 3.23 -15.30
N SER A 475 18.37 3.69 -15.79
CA SER A 475 19.06 3.09 -16.93
C SER A 475 19.99 1.92 -16.58
N TRP A 476 20.14 1.61 -15.29
CA TRP A 476 20.92 0.44 -14.84
C TRP A 476 20.05 -0.81 -14.91
N VAL A 477 20.60 -1.87 -15.51
CA VAL A 477 19.96 -3.20 -15.53
C VAL A 477 19.65 -3.67 -14.11
N ASN A 478 20.56 -3.39 -13.17
CA ASN A 478 20.39 -3.62 -11.76
C ASN A 478 20.42 -2.29 -10.99
N GLN A 479 19.25 -1.78 -10.59
CA GLN A 479 19.16 -0.52 -9.83
C GLN A 479 19.88 -0.60 -8.48
N SER A 480 19.96 -1.78 -7.85
CA SER A 480 20.67 -1.95 -6.58
C SER A 480 22.18 -1.73 -6.71
N GLU A 481 22.76 -1.99 -7.88
CA GLU A 481 24.17 -1.64 -8.16
C GLU A 481 24.35 -0.12 -8.25
N ALA A 482 23.41 0.58 -8.90
CA ALA A 482 23.42 2.05 -8.97
C ALA A 482 23.32 2.67 -7.57
N PHE A 483 22.37 2.21 -6.75
CA PHE A 483 22.23 2.67 -5.37
C PHE A 483 23.43 2.31 -4.49
N THR A 484 24.07 1.16 -4.75
CA THR A 484 25.31 0.79 -4.05
C THR A 484 26.46 1.73 -4.42
N ASP A 485 26.56 2.14 -5.70
CA ASP A 485 27.54 3.13 -6.12
C ASP A 485 27.29 4.51 -5.48
N ILE A 486 26.02 4.95 -5.45
CA ILE A 486 25.61 6.18 -4.76
C ILE A 486 25.96 6.12 -3.27
N ALA A 487 25.63 5.01 -2.58
CA ALA A 487 25.92 4.84 -1.16
C ALA A 487 27.42 4.83 -0.85
N LYS A 488 28.25 4.27 -1.74
CA LYS A 488 29.72 4.35 -1.64
C LYS A 488 30.21 5.79 -1.80
N GLY A 489 29.69 6.51 -2.80
CA GLY A 489 30.02 7.93 -3.00
C GLY A 489 29.65 8.79 -1.80
N ILE A 490 28.47 8.61 -1.23
CA ILE A 490 28.03 9.34 -0.03
C ILE A 490 28.92 8.99 1.18
N ARG A 491 29.30 7.72 1.35
CA ARG A 491 30.22 7.30 2.42
C ARG A 491 31.55 8.04 2.33
N GLU A 492 32.14 8.13 1.13
CA GLU A 492 33.40 8.86 0.92
C GLU A 492 33.27 10.34 1.31
N GLN A 493 32.12 10.97 1.02
CA GLN A 493 31.86 12.37 1.40
C GLN A 493 31.71 12.53 2.92
N VAL A 494 31.01 11.60 3.57
CA VAL A 494 30.83 11.56 5.02
C VAL A 494 32.17 11.39 5.73
N GLU A 495 33.01 10.45 5.27
CA GLU A 495 34.34 10.21 5.84
C GLU A 495 35.25 11.45 5.72
N GLN A 496 35.19 12.17 4.59
CA GLN A 496 35.94 13.42 4.40
C GLN A 496 35.46 14.54 5.34
N LEU A 497 34.16 14.65 5.59
CA LEU A 497 33.60 15.62 6.54
C LEU A 497 33.94 15.26 7.99
N SER A 498 34.01 13.97 8.33
CA SER A 498 34.42 13.50 9.65
C SER A 498 35.93 13.68 9.92
N GLN A 499 36.78 13.68 8.87
CA GLN A 499 38.23 13.87 8.99
C GLN A 499 38.66 15.35 8.97
N ASN A 500 37.85 16.24 8.39
CA ASN A 500 38.06 17.69 8.39
C ASN A 500 36.81 18.40 8.94
N PRO A 501 36.58 18.38 10.27
CA PRO A 501 35.52 19.18 10.88
C PRO A 501 35.82 20.65 10.59
N SER A 502 34.91 21.30 9.86
CA SER A 502 35.04 22.70 9.41
C SER A 502 34.94 23.67 10.57
#